data_AF-A0A084Z8Q8-F1
#
_entry.id   AF-A0A084Z8Q8-F1
#
_cell.length_a   1.000
_cell.length_b   1.000
_cell.length_c   1.000
_cell.angle_alpha   90.00
_cell.angle_beta   90.00
_cell.angle_gamma   90.00
#
_symmetry.space_group_name_H-M   'P 1'
#
loop_
_entity.id
_entity.type
_entity.pdbx_description
1 polymer ?
#
loop_
_entity_poly.entity_id
_entity_poly.type
_entity_poly.pdbx_seq_one_letter_code
_entity_poly.pdbx_strand_id
1 'polypeptide(L)'
;MATAKPDTRIRDLTVAQAGQIYFRDYWYPAYCPLWPDDIALFVFDSAVQHGAKKAVQLLQEAIGFTGKDVDGIAGQKTRAAVAGADPDWLLNRLFVRRSRYYADIIKATPSQGKYLNGWFNRLDNLTDACREIAGFRYSVAGS
;
A
#
# COMPACT_ATOMS: atom_id res chain seq x y z
N MET A 1 -9.54 -14.32 19.49
CA MET A 1 -8.17 -14.74 19.88
C MET A 1 -7.28 -13.51 19.87
N ALA A 2 -6.80 -13.06 21.03
CA ALA A 2 -5.90 -11.93 21.14
C ALA A 2 -4.51 -12.33 20.63
N THR A 3 -4.02 -11.71 19.57
CA THR A 3 -2.64 -11.84 19.12
C THR A 3 -1.76 -11.15 20.16
N ALA A 4 -1.08 -11.92 21.00
CA ALA A 4 -0.06 -11.42 21.89
C ALA A 4 1.02 -10.72 21.04
N LYS A 5 1.08 -9.39 21.11
CA LYS A 5 2.24 -8.66 20.61
C LYS A 5 3.42 -9.05 21.49
N PRO A 6 4.57 -9.46 20.91
CA PRO A 6 5.75 -9.77 21.71
C PRO A 6 6.12 -8.56 22.58
N ASP A 7 6.42 -8.83 23.86
CA ASP A 7 6.80 -7.84 24.88
C ASP A 7 8.23 -7.27 24.67
N THR A 8 8.76 -7.41 23.46
CA THR A 8 10.04 -6.83 23.07
C THR A 8 9.83 -5.35 22.86
N ARG A 9 10.52 -4.51 23.64
CA ARG A 9 10.58 -3.07 23.37
C ARG A 9 10.99 -2.86 21.91
N ILE A 10 10.29 -1.99 21.18
CA ILE A 10 10.56 -1.73 19.75
C ILE A 10 12.04 -1.43 19.49
N ARG A 11 12.72 -0.80 20.46
CA ARG A 11 14.15 -0.45 20.41
C ARG A 11 15.09 -1.66 20.35
N ASP A 12 14.65 -2.83 20.79
CA ASP A 12 15.46 -4.03 20.92
C ASP A 12 15.17 -5.06 19.80
N LEU A 13 14.38 -4.67 18.78
CA LEU A 13 14.05 -5.55 17.65
C LEU A 13 15.23 -5.71 16.70
N THR A 14 15.60 -6.96 16.41
CA THR A 14 16.47 -7.28 15.28
C THR A 14 15.75 -7.02 13.94
N VAL A 15 16.53 -6.81 12.87
CA VAL A 15 15.99 -6.67 11.50
C VAL A 15 15.11 -7.86 11.11
N ALA A 16 15.52 -9.09 11.48
CA ALA A 16 14.75 -10.30 11.19
C ALA A 16 13.39 -10.32 11.93
N GLN A 17 13.37 -9.93 13.20
CA GLN A 17 12.12 -9.84 13.97
C GLN A 17 11.21 -8.74 13.44
N ALA A 18 11.78 -7.58 13.08
CA ALA A 18 11.03 -6.50 12.43
C ALA A 18 10.41 -7.00 11.12
N GLY A 19 11.19 -7.71 10.29
CA GLY A 19 10.71 -8.33 9.05
C GLY A 19 9.53 -9.28 9.27
N GLN A 20 9.58 -10.14 10.29
CA GLN A 20 8.47 -11.03 10.63
C GLN A 20 7.21 -10.27 11.07
N ILE A 21 7.36 -9.20 11.84
CA ILE A 21 6.26 -8.32 12.23
C ILE A 21 5.65 -7.67 10.98
N TYR A 22 6.49 -7.10 10.11
CA TYR A 22 6.01 -6.46 8.88
C TYR A 22 5.27 -7.45 7.97
N PHE A 23 5.82 -8.65 7.82
CA PHE A 23 5.23 -9.71 7.02
C PHE A 23 3.85 -10.13 7.55
N ARG A 24 3.76 -10.38 8.87
CA ARG A 24 2.54 -10.85 9.54
C ARG A 24 1.46 -9.77 9.63
N ASP A 25 1.85 -8.54 9.97
CA ASP A 25 0.89 -7.49 10.37
C ASP A 25 0.48 -6.58 9.22
N TYR A 26 1.27 -6.52 8.14
CA TYR A 26 1.01 -5.61 7.03
C TYR A 26 1.04 -6.29 5.65
N TRP A 27 2.09 -7.06 5.34
CA TRP A 27 2.24 -7.69 4.02
C TRP A 27 1.13 -8.71 3.72
N TYR A 28 0.97 -9.70 4.58
CA TYR A 28 -0.04 -10.75 4.38
C TYR A 28 -1.48 -10.21 4.53
N PRO A 29 -1.82 -9.39 5.54
CA PRO A 29 -3.18 -8.85 5.68
C PRO A 29 -3.58 -7.87 4.56
N ALA A 30 -2.62 -7.23 3.90
CA ALA A 30 -2.87 -6.38 2.73
C ALA A 30 -2.86 -7.15 1.40
N TYR A 31 -2.78 -8.49 1.46
CA TYR A 31 -2.79 -9.40 0.31
C TYR A 31 -1.65 -9.15 -0.68
N CYS A 32 -0.51 -8.60 -0.21
CA CYS A 32 0.63 -8.25 -1.06
C CYS A 32 1.12 -9.38 -2.00
N PRO A 33 1.14 -10.67 -1.60
CA PRO A 33 1.49 -11.77 -2.51
C PRO A 33 0.57 -11.95 -3.73
N LEU A 34 -0.59 -11.31 -3.76
CA LEU A 34 -1.56 -11.42 -4.87
C LEU A 34 -1.38 -10.32 -5.92
N TRP A 35 -0.52 -9.34 -5.67
CA TRP A 35 -0.35 -8.16 -6.51
C TRP A 35 0.97 -8.23 -7.29
N PRO A 36 1.06 -7.60 -8.47
CA PRO A 36 2.35 -7.33 -9.11
C PRO A 36 3.29 -6.59 -8.15
N ASP A 37 4.60 -6.85 -8.22
CA ASP A 37 5.57 -6.44 -7.19
C ASP A 37 5.57 -4.92 -6.90
N ASP A 38 5.45 -4.09 -7.93
CA ASP A 38 5.37 -2.63 -7.83
C ASP A 38 4.08 -2.17 -7.12
N ILE A 39 2.95 -2.81 -7.45
CA ILE A 39 1.67 -2.61 -6.78
C ILE A 39 1.71 -3.15 -5.33
N ALA A 40 2.35 -4.29 -5.11
CA ALA A 40 2.51 -4.92 -3.80
C ALA A 40 3.32 -4.01 -2.86
N LEU A 41 4.40 -3.42 -3.36
CA LEU A 41 5.21 -2.45 -2.61
C LEU A 41 4.37 -1.23 -2.22
N PHE A 42 3.60 -0.66 -3.16
CA PHE A 42 2.73 0.48 -2.86
C PHE A 42 1.67 0.15 -1.80
N VAL A 43 1.01 -1.00 -1.95
CA VAL A 43 -0.05 -1.46 -1.04
C VAL A 43 0.53 -1.76 0.34
N PHE A 44 1.72 -2.37 0.41
CA PHE A 44 2.42 -2.63 1.66
C PHE A 44 2.79 -1.34 2.40
N ASP A 45 3.42 -0.37 1.73
CA ASP A 45 3.75 0.92 2.36
C ASP A 45 2.49 1.65 2.84
N SER A 46 1.41 1.60 2.04
CA SER A 46 0.11 2.15 2.44
C SER A 46 -0.47 1.42 3.66
N ALA A 47 -0.28 0.11 3.77
CA ALA A 47 -0.74 -0.69 4.91
C ALA A 47 0.02 -0.33 6.19
N VAL A 48 1.32 -0.05 6.10
CA VAL A 48 2.12 0.41 7.24
C VAL A 48 1.64 1.78 7.73
N GLN A 49 1.28 2.69 6.82
CA GLN A 49 0.82 4.04 7.17
C GLN A 49 -0.64 4.11 7.63
N HIS A 50 -1.52 3.29 7.06
CA HIS A 50 -2.98 3.46 7.18
C HIS A 50 -3.73 2.20 7.62
N GLY A 51 -3.01 1.09 7.83
CA GLY A 51 -3.59 -0.23 8.07
C GLY A 51 -3.96 -0.96 6.78
N ALA A 52 -3.88 -2.29 6.83
CA ALA A 52 -4.09 -3.17 5.67
C ALA A 52 -5.43 -2.96 4.97
N LYS A 53 -6.53 -2.87 5.74
CA LYS A 53 -7.86 -2.66 5.16
C LYS A 53 -7.93 -1.37 4.32
N LYS A 54 -7.40 -0.26 4.84
CA LYS A 54 -7.41 1.01 4.12
C LYS A 54 -6.51 0.95 2.88
N ALA A 55 -5.37 0.28 2.95
CA ALA A 55 -4.51 0.09 1.78
C ALA A 55 -5.22 -0.64 0.63
N VAL A 56 -5.95 -1.72 0.92
CA VAL A 56 -6.75 -2.44 -0.08
C VAL A 56 -7.90 -1.58 -0.60
N GLN A 57 -8.53 -0.76 0.24
CA GLN A 57 -9.55 0.20 -0.20
C GLN A 57 -8.97 1.26 -1.15
N LEU A 58 -7.77 1.77 -0.91
CA LEU A 58 -7.10 2.71 -1.83
C LEU A 58 -6.83 2.05 -3.19
N LEU A 59 -6.46 0.77 -3.21
CA LEU A 59 -6.32 -0.01 -4.45
C LEU A 59 -7.65 -0.16 -5.19
N GLN A 60 -8.73 -0.53 -4.48
CA GLN A 60 -10.08 -0.63 -5.02
C GLN A 60 -10.56 0.72 -5.60
N GLU A 61 -10.36 1.83 -4.89
CA GLU A 61 -10.70 3.17 -5.37
C GLU A 61 -9.86 3.56 -6.60
N ALA A 62 -8.56 3.22 -6.61
CA ALA A 62 -7.67 3.53 -7.72
C ALA A 62 -8.09 2.81 -9.01
N ILE A 63 -8.50 1.54 -8.91
CA ILE A 63 -8.99 0.71 -10.02
C ILE A 63 -10.48 0.97 -10.36
N GLY A 64 -11.15 1.88 -9.64
CA GLY A 64 -12.46 2.42 -10.01
C GLY A 64 -13.67 1.84 -9.27
N PHE A 65 -13.46 1.06 -8.22
CA PHE A 65 -14.55 0.57 -7.37
C PHE A 65 -15.10 1.74 -6.54
N THR A 66 -16.40 1.70 -6.23
CA THR A 66 -17.09 2.78 -5.49
C THR A 66 -18.09 2.23 -4.49
N GLY A 67 -18.49 3.06 -3.53
CA GLY A 67 -19.53 2.72 -2.55
C GLY A 67 -19.23 1.43 -1.79
N LYS A 68 -20.19 0.51 -1.78
CA LYS A 68 -20.09 -0.78 -1.06
C LYS A 68 -19.02 -1.72 -1.61
N ASP A 69 -18.57 -1.52 -2.85
CA ASP A 69 -17.56 -2.36 -3.48
C ASP A 69 -16.13 -1.99 -3.01
N VAL A 70 -15.96 -0.89 -2.28
CA VAL A 70 -14.70 -0.49 -1.60
C VAL A 70 -14.68 -1.08 -0.19
N ASP A 71 -14.72 -2.41 -0.10
CA ASP A 71 -14.86 -3.16 1.15
C ASP A 71 -13.53 -3.48 1.86
N GLY A 72 -12.40 -3.31 1.16
CA GLY A 72 -11.07 -3.68 1.62
C GLY A 72 -10.77 -5.18 1.56
N ILE A 73 -11.53 -5.94 0.76
CA ILE A 73 -11.36 -7.39 0.58
C ILE A 73 -10.83 -7.67 -0.83
N ALA A 74 -9.74 -8.44 -0.90
CA ALA A 74 -9.11 -8.90 -2.14
C ALA A 74 -9.87 -10.08 -2.78
N GLY A 75 -11.18 -9.92 -2.99
CA GLY A 75 -12.04 -10.92 -3.64
C GLY A 75 -11.76 -11.07 -5.14
N GLN A 76 -12.44 -12.03 -5.79
CA GLN A 76 -12.24 -12.33 -7.20
C GLN A 76 -12.35 -11.10 -8.11
N LYS A 77 -13.32 -10.21 -7.86
CA LYS A 77 -13.51 -8.97 -8.64
C LYS A 77 -12.31 -8.04 -8.54
N THR A 78 -11.83 -7.78 -7.32
CA THR A 78 -10.65 -6.94 -7.07
C THR A 78 -9.43 -7.51 -7.79
N ARG A 79 -9.19 -8.83 -7.66
CA ARG A 79 -8.04 -9.50 -8.28
C ARG A 79 -8.09 -9.48 -9.80
N ALA A 80 -9.26 -9.77 -10.39
CA ALA A 80 -9.44 -9.72 -11.83
C ALA A 80 -9.24 -8.30 -12.39
N ALA A 81 -9.74 -7.27 -11.69
CA ALA A 81 -9.57 -5.89 -12.10
C ALA A 81 -8.11 -5.44 -12.05
N VAL A 82 -7.37 -5.80 -11.00
CA VAL A 82 -5.93 -5.49 -10.88
C VAL A 82 -5.13 -6.24 -11.95
N ALA A 83 -5.42 -7.52 -12.19
CA ALA A 83 -4.72 -8.32 -13.19
C ALA A 83 -4.97 -7.86 -14.63
N GLY A 84 -6.16 -7.30 -14.91
CA GLY A 84 -6.52 -6.78 -16.23
C GLY A 84 -6.14 -5.31 -16.47
N ALA A 85 -5.57 -4.63 -15.48
CA ALA A 85 -5.22 -3.22 -15.58
C ALA A 85 -3.87 -3.03 -16.30
N ASP A 86 -3.75 -1.91 -17.02
CA ASP A 86 -2.42 -1.41 -17.37
C ASP A 86 -1.67 -1.04 -16.06
N PRO A 87 -0.47 -1.59 -15.84
CA PRO A 87 0.23 -1.46 -14.57
C PRO A 87 0.70 -0.03 -14.29
N ASP A 88 1.23 0.67 -15.30
CA ASP A 88 1.71 2.04 -15.16
C ASP A 88 0.56 2.98 -14.85
N TRP A 89 -0.57 2.79 -15.54
CA TRP A 89 -1.81 3.50 -15.26
C TRP A 89 -2.28 3.24 -13.83
N LEU A 90 -2.37 1.98 -13.40
CA LEU A 90 -2.83 1.65 -12.05
C LEU A 90 -1.91 2.23 -10.97
N LEU A 91 -0.60 2.12 -11.15
CA LEU A 91 0.39 2.67 -10.23
C LEU A 91 0.27 4.19 -10.12
N ASN A 92 0.14 4.90 -11.24
CA ASN A 92 -0.11 6.36 -11.23
C ASN A 92 -1.42 6.71 -10.49
N ARG A 93 -2.48 5.93 -10.69
CA ARG A 93 -3.78 6.12 -10.02
C ARG A 93 -3.69 5.91 -8.52
N LEU A 94 -2.90 4.93 -8.07
CA LEU A 94 -2.62 4.67 -6.65
C LEU A 94 -1.95 5.87 -5.98
N PHE A 95 -0.88 6.42 -6.56
CA PHE A 95 -0.21 7.60 -6.04
C PHE A 95 -1.18 8.79 -5.91
N VAL A 96 -1.95 9.08 -6.96
CA VAL A 96 -2.97 10.15 -6.93
C VAL A 96 -4.02 9.90 -5.85
N ARG A 97 -4.46 8.65 -5.69
CA ARG A 97 -5.50 8.29 -4.70
C ARG A 97 -5.00 8.45 -3.27
N ARG A 98 -3.77 8.04 -2.96
CA ARG A 98 -3.19 8.22 -1.62
C ARG A 98 -2.90 9.69 -1.31
N SER A 99 -2.43 10.48 -2.28
CA SER A 99 -2.29 11.93 -2.13
C SER A 99 -3.62 12.61 -1.76
N ARG A 100 -4.71 12.21 -2.41
CA ARG A 100 -6.06 12.69 -2.06
C ARG A 100 -6.48 12.22 -0.68
N TYR A 101 -6.13 11.00 -0.28
CA TYR A 101 -6.42 10.51 1.07
C TYR A 101 -5.70 11.33 2.16
N TYR A 102 -4.48 11.82 1.92
CA TYR A 102 -3.84 12.78 2.83
C TYR A 102 -4.63 14.09 2.95
N ALA A 103 -5.15 14.61 1.84
CA ALA A 103 -6.02 15.78 1.86
C ALA A 103 -7.32 15.51 2.63
N ASP A 104 -7.90 14.31 2.48
CA ASP A 104 -9.10 13.89 3.23
C ASP A 104 -8.81 13.81 4.74
N ILE A 105 -7.65 13.29 5.15
CA ILE A 105 -7.21 13.28 6.55
C ILE A 105 -7.08 14.70 7.11
N ILE A 106 -6.44 15.61 6.39
CA ILE A 106 -6.27 17.01 6.84
C ILE A 106 -7.60 17.73 6.90
N LYS A 107 -8.49 17.51 5.92
CA LYS A 107 -9.84 18.06 5.94
C LYS A 107 -10.62 17.60 7.17
N ALA A 108 -10.51 16.32 7.53
CA ALA A 108 -11.15 15.76 8.73
C ALA A 108 -10.46 16.18 10.04
N THR A 109 -9.14 16.41 10.01
CA THR A 109 -8.32 16.76 11.18
C THR A 109 -7.24 17.78 10.79
N PRO A 110 -7.55 19.08 10.79
CA PRO A 110 -6.64 20.12 10.29
C PRO A 110 -5.27 20.16 10.97
N SER A 111 -5.18 19.76 12.25
CA SER A 111 -3.92 19.70 13.00
C SER A 111 -2.89 18.72 12.43
N GLN A 112 -3.32 17.77 11.59
CA GLN A 112 -2.43 16.85 10.88
C GLN A 112 -1.68 17.53 9.72
N GLY A 113 -2.09 18.72 9.27
CA GLY A 113 -1.47 19.43 8.16
C GLY A 113 0.04 19.69 8.33
N LYS A 114 0.52 19.76 9.58
CA LYS A 114 1.95 19.88 9.89
C LYS A 114 2.81 18.69 9.41
N TYR A 115 2.20 17.53 9.16
CA TYR A 115 2.91 16.32 8.69
C TYR A 115 2.92 16.17 7.17
N LEU A 116 2.25 17.08 6.43
CA LEU A 116 2.06 16.98 4.98
C LEU A 116 3.37 16.76 4.21
N ASN A 117 4.39 17.57 4.49
CA ASN A 117 5.69 17.45 3.82
C ASN A 117 6.32 16.07 4.07
N GLY A 118 6.22 15.55 5.29
CA GLY A 118 6.73 14.22 5.63
C GLY A 118 6.00 13.10 4.89
N TRP A 119 4.69 13.22 4.69
CA TRP A 119 3.91 12.26 3.92
C TRP A 119 4.22 12.31 2.42
N PHE A 120 4.40 13.50 1.85
CA PHE A 120 4.77 13.65 0.45
C PHE A 120 6.21 13.20 0.16
N ASN A 121 7.16 13.43 1.08
CA ASN A 121 8.50 12.87 0.95
C ASN A 121 8.49 11.32 0.94
N ARG A 122 7.59 10.69 1.71
CA ARG A 122 7.41 9.22 1.65
C ARG A 122 6.78 8.76 0.35
N LEU A 123 5.83 9.51 -0.22
CA LEU A 123 5.26 9.24 -1.54
C LEU A 123 6.34 9.33 -2.64
N ASP A 124 7.21 10.34 -2.56
CA ASP A 124 8.28 10.57 -3.53
C ASP A 124 9.28 9.40 -3.53
N ASN A 125 9.82 9.06 -2.35
CA ASN A 125 10.71 7.91 -2.19
C ASN A 125 10.06 6.59 -2.65
N LEU A 126 8.76 6.42 -2.39
CA LEU A 126 8.02 5.24 -2.85
C LEU A 126 7.86 5.23 -4.38
N THR A 127 7.73 6.40 -5.00
CA THR A 127 7.63 6.53 -6.47
C THR A 127 8.88 5.99 -7.12
N ASP A 128 10.06 6.40 -6.65
CA ASP A 128 11.34 5.91 -7.17
C ASP A 128 11.47 4.39 -7.02
N ALA A 129 11.16 3.85 -5.84
CA ALA A 129 11.25 2.42 -5.57
C ALA A 129 10.28 1.58 -6.42
N CYS A 130 9.03 2.03 -6.59
CA CYS A 130 8.07 1.35 -7.47
C CYS A 130 8.51 1.42 -8.95
N ARG A 131 9.10 2.53 -9.39
CA ARG A 131 9.60 2.69 -10.77
C ARG A 131 10.80 1.79 -11.06
N GLU A 132 11.68 1.60 -10.09
CA GLU A 132 12.79 0.65 -10.20
C GLU A 132 12.28 -0.78 -10.40
N ILE A 133 11.31 -1.21 -9.59
CA ILE A 133 10.66 -2.53 -9.72
C ILE A 133 9.95 -2.68 -11.08
N ALA A 134 9.22 -1.64 -11.51
CA ALA A 134 8.56 -1.64 -12.82
C ALA A 134 9.59 -1.75 -13.97
N GLY A 135 10.75 -1.09 -13.86
CA GLY A 135 11.83 -1.20 -14.85
C GLY A 135 12.35 -2.63 -15.02
N PHE A 136 12.45 -3.40 -13.94
CA PHE A 136 12.81 -4.83 -14.01
C PHE A 136 11.75 -5.66 -14.73
N ARG A 137 10.46 -5.38 -14.51
CA ARG A 137 9.36 -6.07 -15.21
C ARG A 137 9.46 -5.95 -16.73
N TYR A 138 9.76 -4.76 -17.25
CA TYR A 138 9.91 -4.56 -18.70
C TYR A 138 11.16 -5.23 -19.26
N SER A 139 12.24 -5.31 -18.47
CA SER A 139 13.49 -5.95 -18.87
C SER A 139 13.36 -7.48 -18.99
N VAL A 140 12.56 -8.12 -18.13
CA VAL A 140 12.32 -9.58 -18.15
C VAL A 140 11.24 -9.98 -19.15
N ALA A 141 10.24 -9.12 -19.40
CA ALA A 141 9.20 -9.40 -20.39
C ALA A 141 9.67 -9.25 -21.85
N GLY A 142 10.82 -8.59 -22.09
CA GLY A 142 11.43 -8.41 -23.40
C GLY A 142 12.52 -9.43 -23.76
N SER A 143 12.78 -10.43 -22.91
CA SER A 143 13.77 -11.51 -23.11
C SER A 143 13.13 -12.85 -23.46
#